data_AF-A0A925MEQ5-F1
#
_entry.id   AF-A0A925MEQ5-F1
#
_cell.length_a   1.000
_cell.length_b   1.000
_cell.length_c   1.000
_cell.angle_alpha   90.00
_cell.angle_beta   90.00
_cell.angle_gamma   90.00
#
_symmetry.space_group_name_H-M   'P 1'
#
loop_
_entity.id
_entity.type
_entity.pdbx_description
1 polymer ?
#
loop_
_entity_poly.entity_id
_entity_poly.type
_entity_poly.pdbx_seq_one_letter_code
_entity_poly.pdbx_strand_id
1 'polypeptide(L)'
;MRVGSVDRGTRTGVDAARVRLADTGMVRRDIPTIGDVNGWRWPAFPADLGEGVRLYGASSGRLDGVITHLEVDFPVFSLERTIVASIPTDHGDSGAALVDAAGHVLGFLVGASSNIASSLRLFSPAGLVLDRLDCNIP
;
A
#
# COMPACT_ATOMS: atom_id res chain seq x y z
N MET A 1 9.80 -8.51 -21.83
CA MET A 1 10.27 -9.09 -20.55
C MET A 1 9.03 -9.41 -19.71
N ARG A 2 8.87 -10.65 -19.20
CA ARG A 2 7.71 -11.04 -18.38
C ARG A 2 8.18 -11.11 -16.93
N VAL A 3 7.67 -10.22 -16.07
CA VAL A 3 8.07 -10.13 -14.65
C VAL A 3 7.61 -11.36 -13.85
N GLY A 4 6.44 -11.91 -14.20
CA GLY A 4 5.87 -13.07 -13.53
C GLY A 4 4.44 -13.36 -13.98
N SER A 5 3.68 -14.05 -13.14
CA SER A 5 2.25 -14.34 -13.32
C SER A 5 1.48 -14.04 -12.04
N VAL A 6 0.27 -13.50 -12.16
CA VAL A 6 -0.66 -13.39 -11.03
C VAL A 6 -0.99 -14.80 -10.52
N ASP A 7 -0.79 -15.02 -9.22
CA ASP A 7 -1.01 -16.30 -8.56
C ASP A 7 -2.29 -16.28 -7.71
N ARG A 8 -2.57 -15.13 -7.06
CA ARG A 8 -3.77 -14.92 -6.24
C ARG A 8 -4.15 -13.44 -6.27
N GLY A 9 -5.43 -13.13 -6.11
CA GLY A 9 -5.90 -11.75 -5.95
C GLY A 9 -7.33 -11.69 -5.41
N THR A 10 -7.72 -10.54 -4.90
CA THR A 10 -9.07 -10.26 -4.42
C THR A 10 -9.42 -8.80 -4.66
N ARG A 11 -10.73 -8.51 -4.75
CA ARG A 11 -11.31 -7.17 -4.81
C ARG A 11 -12.39 -6.97 -3.73
N THR A 12 -12.40 -7.82 -2.72
CA THR A 12 -13.39 -7.82 -1.63
C THR A 12 -12.66 -7.88 -0.29
N GLY A 13 -13.01 -6.95 0.61
CA GLY A 13 -12.30 -6.64 1.84
C GLY A 13 -11.03 -5.83 1.59
N VAL A 14 -10.21 -6.27 0.63
CA VAL A 14 -9.03 -5.55 0.12
C VAL A 14 -9.00 -5.63 -1.40
N ASP A 15 -8.30 -4.70 -2.04
CA ASP A 15 -7.94 -4.78 -3.46
C ASP A 15 -6.43 -5.03 -3.57
N ALA A 16 -6.08 -6.26 -3.93
CA ALA A 16 -4.69 -6.69 -4.00
C ALA A 16 -4.52 -7.92 -4.89
N ALA A 17 -3.32 -8.05 -5.47
CA ALA A 17 -2.90 -9.23 -6.22
C ALA A 17 -1.45 -9.60 -5.87
N ARG A 18 -1.19 -10.90 -5.79
CA ARG A 18 0.14 -11.49 -5.60
C ARG A 18 0.67 -11.95 -6.95
N VAL A 19 1.85 -11.48 -7.31
CA VAL A 19 2.57 -11.93 -8.51
C VAL A 19 3.64 -12.93 -8.10
N ARG A 20 3.57 -14.14 -8.65
CA ARG A 20 4.68 -15.10 -8.61
C ARG A 20 5.70 -14.68 -9.65
N LEU A 21 6.89 -14.31 -9.20
CA LEU A 21 7.99 -13.90 -10.07
C LEU A 21 8.50 -15.09 -10.88
N ALA A 22 8.86 -14.83 -12.15
CA ALA A 22 9.44 -15.86 -13.02
C ALA A 22 10.89 -16.18 -12.63
N ASP A 23 11.60 -15.19 -12.08
CA ASP A 23 12.94 -15.30 -11.53
C ASP A 23 12.99 -14.55 -10.21
N THR A 24 13.52 -15.20 -9.17
CA THR A 24 13.62 -14.63 -7.81
C THR A 24 15.01 -14.06 -7.51
N GLY A 25 15.98 -14.24 -8.43
CA GLY A 25 17.38 -13.82 -8.25
C GLY A 25 17.59 -12.30 -8.11
N MET A 26 16.55 -11.49 -8.30
CA MET A 26 16.60 -10.02 -8.24
C MET A 26 15.55 -9.41 -7.30
N VAL A 27 15.05 -10.14 -6.31
CA VAL A 27 14.20 -9.52 -5.28
C VAL A 27 15.07 -8.68 -4.34
N ARG A 28 14.89 -7.36 -4.43
CA ARG A 28 15.46 -6.40 -3.50
C ARG A 28 14.49 -6.15 -2.34
N ARG A 29 15.03 -5.86 -1.15
CA ARG A 29 14.26 -5.51 0.05
C ARG A 29 14.21 -4.01 0.31
N ASP A 30 14.62 -3.19 -0.66
CA ASP A 30 14.56 -1.74 -0.58
C ASP A 30 13.58 -1.17 -1.58
N ILE A 31 13.01 -0.03 -1.21
CA ILE A 31 12.19 0.80 -2.09
C ILE A 31 13.05 1.97 -2.57
N PRO A 32 13.13 2.24 -3.89
CA PRO A 32 13.95 3.30 -4.43
C PRO A 32 13.74 4.62 -3.69
N THR A 33 14.84 5.26 -3.28
CA THR A 33 14.87 6.56 -2.56
C THR A 33 14.20 6.61 -1.17
N ILE A 34 13.54 5.54 -0.72
CA ILE A 34 12.97 5.41 0.63
C ILE A 34 13.94 4.64 1.54
N GLY A 35 14.51 3.55 1.02
CA GLY A 35 15.45 2.69 1.75
C GLY A 35 14.88 1.30 2.02
N ASP A 36 15.50 0.61 2.98
CA ASP A 36 15.18 -0.76 3.33
C ASP A 36 13.77 -0.90 3.93
N VAL A 37 13.13 -2.02 3.61
CA VAL A 37 11.86 -2.45 4.18
C VAL A 37 12.15 -3.37 5.37
N ASN A 38 11.66 -2.97 6.55
CA ASN A 38 11.87 -3.65 7.83
C ASN A 38 10.66 -4.54 8.20
N GLY A 39 9.97 -5.07 7.20
CA GLY A 39 8.74 -5.85 7.36
C GLY A 39 7.48 -5.01 7.24
N TRP A 40 6.43 -5.41 7.96
CA TRP A 40 5.13 -4.74 7.97
C TRP A 40 4.61 -4.65 9.40
N ARG A 41 3.68 -3.73 9.63
CA ARG A 41 2.94 -3.66 10.89
C ARG A 41 1.51 -3.19 10.66
N TRP A 42 0.65 -3.45 11.64
CA TRP A 42 -0.66 -2.82 11.68
C TRP A 42 -0.52 -1.32 11.95
N PRO A 43 -1.30 -0.47 11.26
CA PRO A 43 -1.55 0.88 11.72
C PRO A 43 -2.24 0.85 13.09
N ALA A 44 -1.85 1.72 13.98
CA ALA A 44 -2.35 1.84 15.34
C ALA A 44 -3.16 3.13 15.50
N PHE A 45 -4.46 3.01 15.73
CA PHE A 45 -5.28 4.16 16.10
C PHE A 45 -5.20 4.42 17.62
N PRO A 46 -5.07 5.68 18.08
CA PRO A 46 -4.93 6.91 17.28
C PRO A 46 -3.46 7.30 16.99
N ALA A 47 -2.48 6.49 17.41
CA ALA A 47 -1.06 6.84 17.39
C ALA A 47 -0.51 7.19 15.99
N ASP A 48 -1.00 6.55 14.93
CA ASP A 48 -0.55 6.79 13.56
C ASP A 48 -1.31 7.91 12.85
N LEU A 49 -2.31 8.55 13.47
CA LEU A 49 -3.01 9.66 12.84
C LEU A 49 -2.11 10.90 12.77
N GLY A 50 -1.98 11.48 11.58
CA GLY A 50 -1.09 12.61 11.30
C GLY A 50 0.36 12.21 11.09
N GLU A 51 0.71 10.92 11.25
CA GLU A 51 2.08 10.45 11.06
C GLU A 51 2.53 10.55 9.61
N GLY A 52 3.82 10.86 9.45
CA GLY A 52 4.48 10.99 8.16
C GLY A 52 4.71 9.63 7.51
N VAL A 53 4.34 9.54 6.24
CA VAL A 53 4.45 8.31 5.43
C VAL A 53 5.07 8.61 4.07
N ARG A 54 5.66 7.58 3.47
CA ARG A 54 6.38 7.65 2.20
C ARG A 54 5.88 6.58 1.25
N LEU A 55 5.91 6.89 -0.04
CA LEU A 55 5.55 5.97 -1.12
C LEU A 55 6.48 6.20 -2.31
N TYR A 56 6.78 5.14 -3.04
CA TYR A 56 7.42 5.24 -4.35
C TYR A 56 6.49 4.69 -5.43
N GLY A 57 5.90 5.60 -6.21
CA GLY A 57 5.01 5.30 -7.32
C GLY A 57 5.79 5.14 -8.62
N ALA A 58 5.32 4.27 -9.51
CA ALA A 58 5.96 4.09 -10.82
C ALA A 58 5.85 5.34 -11.71
N SER A 59 4.79 6.14 -11.53
CA SER A 59 4.55 7.37 -12.28
C SER A 59 5.11 8.58 -11.54
N SER A 60 4.83 8.71 -10.25
CA SER A 60 5.18 9.92 -9.50
C SER A 60 6.54 9.86 -8.78
N GLY A 61 7.20 8.70 -8.74
CA GLY A 61 8.43 8.52 -7.99
C GLY A 61 8.21 8.60 -6.48
N ARG A 62 9.16 9.20 -5.75
CA ARG A 62 9.03 9.37 -4.29
C ARG A 62 8.02 10.46 -3.96
N LEU A 63 7.08 10.11 -3.10
CA LEU A 63 6.12 11.02 -2.50
C LEU A 63 6.16 10.88 -0.97
N ASP A 64 6.00 12.00 -0.29
CA ASP A 64 5.83 12.09 1.15
C ASP A 64 4.39 12.57 1.42
N GLY A 65 3.78 12.06 2.48
CA GLY A 65 2.40 12.35 2.84
C GLY A 65 2.12 12.13 4.32
N VAL A 66 0.85 12.21 4.69
CA VAL A 66 0.41 12.00 6.09
C VAL A 66 -0.82 11.12 6.16
N ILE A 67 -0.90 10.28 7.17
CA ILE A 67 -2.11 9.52 7.47
C ILE A 67 -3.18 10.47 7.99
N THR A 68 -4.37 10.42 7.41
CA THR A 68 -5.51 11.26 7.79
C THR A 68 -6.59 10.47 8.50
N HIS A 69 -6.81 9.22 8.08
CA HIS A 69 -7.79 8.32 8.71
C HIS A 69 -7.28 6.88 8.68
N LEU A 70 -7.73 6.10 9.65
CA LEU A 70 -7.43 4.68 9.81
C LEU A 70 -8.73 3.90 10.00
N GLU A 71 -8.69 2.62 9.63
CA GLU A 71 -9.78 1.68 9.84
C GLU A 71 -11.13 2.15 9.25
N VAL A 72 -11.09 2.78 8.07
CA VAL A 72 -12.29 3.29 7.40
C VAL A 72 -12.83 2.24 6.43
N ASP A 73 -14.11 1.88 6.57
CA ASP A 73 -14.77 1.00 5.61
C ASP A 73 -15.31 1.81 4.42
N PHE A 74 -15.12 1.27 3.22
CA PHE A 74 -15.72 1.77 1.99
C PHE A 74 -16.55 0.68 1.31
N PRO A 75 -17.80 0.44 1.76
CA PRO A 75 -18.64 -0.64 1.24
C PRO A 75 -18.89 -0.54 -0.27
N VAL A 76 -19.02 0.68 -0.80
CA VAL A 76 -19.21 0.92 -2.25
C VAL A 76 -18.04 0.39 -3.09
N PHE A 77 -16.84 0.37 -2.52
CA PHE A 77 -15.63 -0.19 -3.16
C PHE A 77 -15.30 -1.60 -2.66
N SER A 78 -16.14 -2.19 -1.80
CA SER A 78 -15.87 -3.47 -1.12
C SER A 78 -14.51 -3.48 -0.39
N LEU A 79 -14.11 -2.36 0.20
CA LEU A 79 -12.88 -2.22 0.98
C LEU A 79 -13.21 -2.08 2.47
N GLU A 80 -12.41 -2.74 3.30
CA GLU A 80 -12.55 -2.78 4.76
C GLU A 80 -11.27 -2.27 5.43
N ARG A 81 -11.43 -1.61 6.59
CA ARG A 81 -10.34 -1.10 7.43
C ARG A 81 -9.29 -0.28 6.67
N THR A 82 -9.71 0.45 5.64
CA THR A 82 -8.85 1.19 4.72
C THR A 82 -8.06 2.29 5.44
N ILE A 83 -6.81 2.46 5.06
CA ILE A 83 -5.98 3.61 5.48
C ILE A 83 -6.21 4.73 4.47
N VAL A 84 -6.46 5.95 4.96
CA VAL A 84 -6.59 7.13 4.12
C VAL A 84 -5.41 8.06 4.41
N ALA A 85 -4.61 8.35 3.38
CA ALA A 85 -3.49 9.28 3.50
C ALA A 85 -3.61 10.42 2.50
N SER A 86 -3.14 11.61 2.89
CA SER A 86 -2.98 12.74 1.97
C SER A 86 -1.62 12.64 1.30
N ILE A 87 -1.63 12.16 0.05
CA ILE A 87 -0.43 11.97 -0.76
C ILE A 87 -0.79 12.08 -2.25
N PRO A 88 -0.15 12.98 -3.02
CA PRO A 88 -0.59 13.33 -4.38
C PRO A 88 -0.07 12.32 -5.41
N THR A 89 -0.65 11.12 -5.46
CA THR A 89 -0.27 10.07 -6.43
C THR A 89 -0.96 10.26 -7.77
N ASP A 90 -0.37 9.71 -8.83
CA ASP A 90 -0.92 9.70 -10.19
C ASP A 90 -1.40 8.31 -10.63
N HIS A 91 -2.07 8.26 -11.80
CA HIS A 91 -2.39 7.00 -12.45
C HIS A 91 -1.09 6.23 -12.78
N GLY A 92 -1.05 4.96 -12.39
CA GLY A 92 0.12 4.08 -12.55
C GLY A 92 0.86 3.79 -11.23
N ASP A 93 0.56 4.52 -10.15
CA ASP A 93 1.15 4.24 -8.83
C ASP A 93 0.45 3.11 -8.06
N SER A 94 -0.71 2.64 -8.54
CA SER A 94 -1.49 1.57 -7.89
C SER A 94 -0.62 0.35 -7.56
N GLY A 95 -0.78 -0.17 -6.35
CA GLY A 95 0.02 -1.25 -5.78
C GLY A 95 1.28 -0.78 -5.05
N ALA A 96 1.66 0.49 -5.14
CA ALA A 96 2.80 1.03 -4.39
C ALA A 96 2.60 0.93 -2.87
N ALA A 97 3.68 0.61 -2.16
CA ALA A 97 3.68 0.45 -0.71
C ALA A 97 3.67 1.83 0.00
N LEU A 98 2.83 1.94 1.02
CA LEU A 98 2.86 3.02 2.00
C LEU A 98 3.76 2.62 3.17
N VAL A 99 4.78 3.43 3.45
CA VAL A 99 5.86 3.08 4.38
C VAL A 99 6.00 4.14 5.46
N ASP A 100 6.10 3.72 6.72
CA ASP A 100 6.31 4.63 7.84
C ASP A 100 7.77 5.10 7.95
N ALA A 101 8.06 5.99 8.91
CA ALA A 101 9.42 6.49 9.17
C ALA A 101 10.44 5.37 9.50
N ALA A 102 9.98 4.28 10.13
CA ALA A 102 10.80 3.15 10.56
C ALA A 102 11.00 2.08 9.46
N GLY A 103 10.46 2.27 8.26
CA GLY A 103 10.63 1.34 7.15
C GLY A 103 9.62 0.18 7.13
N HIS A 104 8.55 0.24 7.92
CA HIS A 104 7.51 -0.77 7.89
C HIS A 104 6.45 -0.44 6.83
N VAL A 105 6.02 -1.45 6.09
CA VAL A 105 4.88 -1.34 5.18
C VAL A 105 3.58 -1.33 5.97
N LEU A 106 2.76 -0.30 5.76
CA LEU A 106 1.46 -0.13 6.39
C LEU A 106 0.30 -0.56 5.47
N GLY A 107 0.46 -0.38 4.16
CA GLY A 107 -0.57 -0.71 3.18
C GLY A 107 -0.13 -0.53 1.74
N PHE A 108 -1.05 -0.81 0.80
CA PHE A 108 -0.81 -0.74 -0.63
C PHE A 108 -1.83 0.16 -1.31
N LEU A 109 -1.36 1.05 -2.19
CA LEU A 109 -2.21 2.03 -2.87
C LEU A 109 -3.24 1.34 -3.77
N VAL A 110 -4.51 1.60 -3.53
CA VAL A 110 -5.61 1.10 -4.38
C VAL A 110 -6.00 2.18 -5.38
N GLY A 111 -6.14 3.43 -4.92
CA GLY A 111 -6.45 4.56 -5.78
C GLY A 111 -6.94 5.79 -5.02
N ALA A 112 -7.60 6.67 -5.76
CA ALA A 112 -8.32 7.83 -5.22
C ALA A 112 -9.83 7.59 -5.39
N SER A 113 -10.61 7.97 -4.39
CA SER A 113 -12.06 8.04 -4.56
C SER A 113 -12.43 9.44 -5.05
N SER A 114 -13.30 9.54 -6.07
CA SER A 114 -13.87 10.81 -6.53
C SER A 114 -14.69 11.54 -5.45
N ASN A 115 -15.10 10.81 -4.41
CA ASN A 115 -15.87 11.33 -3.28
C ASN A 115 -14.98 11.93 -2.18
N ILE A 116 -13.66 11.84 -2.34
CA ILE A 116 -12.67 12.28 -1.37
C ILE A 116 -11.81 13.35 -2.06
N ALA A 117 -11.33 14.34 -1.30
CA ALA A 117 -10.50 15.41 -1.83
C ALA A 117 -9.36 14.88 -2.73
N SER A 118 -8.98 15.64 -3.75
CA SER A 118 -8.07 15.21 -4.83
C SER A 118 -6.67 14.75 -4.38
N SER A 119 -6.26 15.06 -3.15
CA SER A 119 -5.00 14.61 -2.54
C SER A 119 -5.12 13.37 -1.66
N LEU A 120 -6.34 12.91 -1.34
CA LEU A 120 -6.55 11.78 -0.46
C LEU A 120 -6.55 10.47 -1.25
N ARG A 121 -5.87 9.47 -0.70
CA ARG A 121 -5.63 8.17 -1.31
C ARG A 121 -6.00 7.06 -0.36
N LEU A 122 -6.53 5.99 -0.95
CA LEU A 122 -7.01 4.80 -0.27
C LEU A 122 -5.96 3.69 -0.36
N PHE A 123 -5.67 3.07 0.78
CA PHE A 123 -4.72 1.99 0.88
C PHE A 123 -5.34 0.78 1.58
N SER A 124 -5.18 -0.39 0.96
CA SER A 124 -5.49 -1.67 1.60
C SER A 124 -4.43 -1.94 2.69
N PRO A 125 -4.81 -2.23 3.95
CA PRO A 125 -3.84 -2.49 5.02
C PRO A 125 -2.96 -3.70 4.72
N ALA A 126 -1.66 -3.59 4.99
CA ALA A 126 -0.68 -4.63 4.67
C ALA A 126 -1.03 -5.96 5.35
N GLY A 127 -1.38 -5.94 6.63
CA GLY A 127 -1.75 -7.15 7.37
C GLY A 127 -2.95 -7.89 6.76
N LEU A 128 -4.00 -7.17 6.34
CA LEU A 128 -5.16 -7.78 5.68
C LEU A 128 -4.78 -8.36 4.32
N VAL A 129 -4.00 -7.61 3.53
CA VAL A 129 -3.54 -8.08 2.21
C VAL A 129 -2.70 -9.36 2.34
N LEU A 130 -1.73 -9.35 3.26
CA LEU A 130 -0.81 -10.46 3.46
C LEU A 130 -1.51 -11.73 3.95
N ASP A 131 -2.44 -11.60 4.91
CA ASP A 131 -3.28 -12.71 5.36
C ASP A 131 -4.14 -13.27 4.22
N ARG A 132 -4.86 -12.39 3.50
CA ARG A 132 -5.79 -12.79 2.43
C ARG A 132 -5.08 -13.46 1.26
N LEU A 133 -3.88 -12.99 0.94
CA LEU A 133 -3.06 -13.49 -0.15
C LEU A 133 -2.09 -14.60 0.28
N ASP A 134 -2.08 -14.99 1.56
CA ASP A 134 -1.22 -16.04 2.13
C ASP A 134 0.26 -15.82 1.79
N CYS A 135 0.75 -14.61 2.05
CA CYS A 135 2.14 -14.21 1.83
C CYS A 135 2.65 -13.34 2.99
N ASN A 136 3.96 -13.09 3.02
CA ASN A 136 4.58 -12.29 4.07
C ASN A 136 5.64 -11.33 3.51
N ILE A 137 5.84 -10.21 4.19
CA ILE A 137 7.04 -9.38 4.06
C ILE A 137 7.86 -9.65 5.33
N PRO A 138 8.98 -10.39 5.22
CA PRO A 138 9.76 -10.80 6.37
C PRO A 138 10.43 -9.63 7.10
#